data_AF-A0A963MB30-F1
#
_entry.id   AF-A0A963MB30-F1
#
_cell.length_a   1.000
_cell.length_b   1.000
_cell.length_c   1.000
_cell.angle_alpha   90.00
_cell.angle_beta   90.00
_cell.angle_gamma   90.00
#
_symmetry.space_group_name_H-M   'P 1'
#
loop_
_entity.id
_entity.type
_entity.pdbx_description
1 polymer ?
#
loop_
_entity_poly.entity_id
_entity_poly.type
_entity_poly.pdbx_seq_one_letter_code
_entity_poly.pdbx_strand_id
1 'polypeptide(L)' 'KDTVDGQFTTVDDVAQVALTFAAFPSNALTGQSLVVSHGWFMQ' A
#
# COMPACT_ATOMS: atom_id res chain seq x y z
N LYS A 1 -7.81 -7.77 -15.90
CA LYS A 1 -8.59 -6.51 -15.86
C LYS A 1 -9.04 -6.35 -14.43
N ASP A 2 -8.09 -6.18 -13.51
CA ASP A 2 -8.31 -6.64 -12.13
C ASP A 2 -8.08 -5.55 -11.08
N THR A 3 -7.52 -4.40 -11.45
CA THR A 3 -7.56 -3.16 -10.66
C THR A 3 -8.87 -2.43 -10.92
N VAL A 4 -9.44 -1.80 -9.89
CA VAL A 4 -10.75 -1.11 -9.94
C VAL A 4 -10.73 0.04 -10.94
N ASP A 5 -9.61 0.76 -11.01
CA ASP A 5 -9.41 1.92 -11.89
C ASP A 5 -8.65 1.58 -13.19
N GLY A 6 -8.23 0.33 -13.37
CA GLY A 6 -7.48 -0.12 -14.54
C GLY A 6 -6.05 0.40 -14.62
N GLN A 7 -5.50 1.00 -13.56
CA GLN A 7 -4.11 1.45 -13.50
C GLN A 7 -3.19 0.37 -12.94
N PHE A 8 -1.91 0.43 -13.31
CA PHE A 8 -0.87 -0.40 -12.70
C PHE A 8 -0.30 0.31 -11.48
N THR A 9 -0.12 -0.44 -10.38
CA THR A 9 0.67 0.04 -9.26
C THR A 9 2.08 0.40 -9.73
N THR A 10 2.53 1.61 -9.40
CA THR A 10 3.88 2.08 -9.72
C THR A 10 4.86 1.86 -8.55
N VAL A 11 6.16 2.01 -8.83
CA VAL A 11 7.18 1.97 -7.76
C VAL A 11 7.00 3.14 -6.79
N ASP A 12 6.52 4.29 -7.27
CA ASP A 12 6.29 5.47 -6.44
C ASP A 12 5.15 5.23 -5.43
N ASP A 13 4.08 4.55 -5.84
CA ASP A 13 2.97 4.19 -4.95
C ASP A 13 3.47 3.32 -3.78
N VAL A 14 4.33 2.34 -4.06
CA VAL A 14 4.92 1.46 -3.05
C VAL A 14 5.91 2.22 -2.16
N ALA A 15 6.71 3.12 -2.74
CA ALA A 15 7.70 3.91 -2.01
C ALA A 15 7.03 4.85 -1.00
N GLN A 16 5.92 5.49 -1.35
CA GLN A 16 5.16 6.35 -0.44
C GLN A 16 4.58 5.57 0.75
N VAL A 17 4.07 4.37 0.51
CA VAL A 17 3.59 3.49 1.59
C VAL A 17 4.73 3.05 2.51
N ALA A 18 5.87 2.66 1.93
CA ALA A 18 7.05 2.29 2.70
C ALA A 18 7.54 3.46 3.58
N LEU A 19 7.58 4.68 3.02
CA LEU A 19 7.91 5.89 3.76
C LEU A 19 6.92 6.16 4.90
N THR A 20 5.62 5.97 4.65
CA THR A 20 4.58 6.13 5.68
C THR A 20 4.80 5.17 6.85
N PHE A 21 5.09 3.89 6.58
CA PHE A 21 5.41 2.93 7.63
C PHE A 21 6.69 3.29 8.39
N ALA A 22 7.74 3.69 7.68
CA ALA A 22 9.02 4.04 8.30
C ALA A 22 8.95 5.30 9.16
N ALA A 23 8.09 6.26 8.79
CA ALA A 23 7.92 7.53 9.50
C ALA A 23 6.86 7.49 10.60
N PHE A 24 6.14 6.37 10.79
CA PHE A 24 5.06 6.29 11.77
C PHE A 24 5.62 6.45 13.19
N PRO A 25 5.07 7.33 14.05
CA PRO A 25 5.71 7.74 15.30
C PRO A 25 5.65 6.69 16.42
N SER A 26 5.14 5.49 16.13
CA SER A 26 5.03 4.39 17.09
C SER A 26 4.99 3.04 16.37
N ASN A 27 4.96 1.95 17.13
CA ASN A 27 4.84 0.60 16.60
C ASN A 27 3.38 0.17 16.37
N ALA A 28 2.41 1.09 16.36
CA ALA A 28 0.99 0.72 16.27
C ALA A 28 0.63 -0.03 14.97
N LEU A 29 1.44 0.11 13.92
CA LEU A 29 1.25 -0.57 12.63
C LEU A 29 2.05 -1.87 12.49
N THR A 30 2.80 -2.28 13.53
CA THR A 30 3.58 -3.52 13.50
C THR A 30 2.68 -4.75 13.34
N GLY A 31 3.08 -5.68 12.47
CA GLY A 31 2.36 -6.93 12.20
C GLY A 31 1.26 -6.82 11.12
N GLN A 32 1.00 -5.61 10.63
CA GLN A 32 -0.01 -5.36 9.61
C GLN A 32 0.58 -5.45 8.19
N SER A 33 -0.24 -5.90 7.25
CA SER A 33 0.02 -5.78 5.81
C SER A 33 -0.83 -4.67 5.20
N LEU A 34 -0.30 -3.97 4.20
CA LEU A 34 -1.07 -3.03 3.37
C LEU A 34 -1.04 -3.49 1.92
N VAL A 35 -2.22 -3.62 1.33
CA VAL A 35 -2.37 -4.07 -0.06
C VAL A 35 -2.41 -2.85 -0.98
N VAL A 36 -1.35 -2.66 -1.77
CA VAL A 36 -1.22 -1.55 -2.73
C VAL A 36 -1.51 -2.06 -4.13
N SER A 37 -2.79 -2.21 -4.46
CA SER A 37 -3.22 -2.97 -5.64
C SER A 37 -4.29 -2.30 -6.49
N HIS A 38 -4.58 -1.01 -6.25
CA HIS A 38 -5.70 -0.32 -6.90
C HIS A 38 -7.02 -1.12 -6.80
N GLY A 39 -7.25 -1.74 -5.64
CA GLY A 39 -8.49 -2.47 -5.34
C GLY A 39 -8.59 -3.87 -5.96
N TRP A 40 -7.51 -4.44 -6.47
CA TRP A 40 -7.51 -5.82 -6.98
C TRP A 40 -7.78 -6.87 -5.90
N PHE A 41 -7.42 -6.58 -4.66
CA PHE A 41 -7.77 -7.38 -3.50
C PHE A 41 -8.02 -6.47 -2.30
N MET A 42 -9.12 -6.69 -1.60
CA MET A 42 -9.54 -5.91 -0.44
C MET A 42 -9.71 -6.84 0.77
N GLN A 43 -9.12 -6.47 1.90
CA GLN A 43 -9.10 -7.24 3.15
C GLN A 43 -9.50 -6.36 4.33
#